data_AF-A0A645ECV1-F1
#
_entry.id   AF-A0A645ECV1-F1
#
_cell.length_a   1.000
_cell.length_b   1.000
_cell.length_c   1.000
_cell.angle_alpha   90.00
_cell.angle_beta   90.00
_cell.angle_gamma   90.00
#
_symmetry.space_group_name_H-M   'P 1'
#
loop_
_entity.id
_entity.type
_entity.pdbx_description
1 polymer ?
#
loop_
_entity_poly.entity_id
_entity_poly.type
_entity_poly.pdbx_seq_one_letter_code
_entity_poly.pdbx_strand_id
1 'polypeptide(L)'
;MSLIFALDKQLDRILEEGLENRFARHAAMSKKVQDFCIANGMEPLAKEAYRSRTVVTVKNELKWDISALNKFLQTRGMRIANGYGKIKDLTYRVATMGETTMEDIDKLLAGFADFMKQ
;
A
#
# COMPACT_ATOMS: atom_id res chain seq x y z
N MET A 1 -12.87 -0.67 -27.91
CA MET A 1 -13.58 -1.81 -27.30
C MET A 1 -12.75 -2.59 -26.28
N SER A 2 -11.43 -2.71 -26.43
CA SER A 2 -10.56 -3.47 -25.51
C SER A 2 -10.70 -3.13 -24.02
N LEU A 3 -10.90 -1.85 -23.67
CA LEU A 3 -11.11 -1.43 -22.27
C LEU A 3 -12.39 -1.99 -21.65
N ILE A 4 -13.45 -2.16 -22.46
CA ILE A 4 -14.72 -2.72 -22.00
C ILE A 4 -14.55 -4.21 -21.72
N PHE A 5 -13.87 -4.94 -22.61
CA PHE A 5 -13.57 -6.36 -22.38
C PHE A 5 -12.66 -6.59 -21.18
N ALA A 6 -11.69 -5.70 -20.93
CA ALA A 6 -10.85 -5.78 -19.74
C ALA A 6 -11.64 -5.54 -18.45
N LEU A 7 -12.57 -4.58 -18.46
CA LEU A 7 -13.48 -4.33 -17.34
C LEU A 7 -14.36 -5.55 -17.07
N ASP A 8 -15.00 -6.08 -18.11
CA ASP A 8 -15.86 -7.26 -18.02
C ASP A 8 -15.12 -8.44 -17.36
N LYS A 9 -13.93 -8.77 -17.86
CA LYS A 9 -13.12 -9.85 -17.28
C LYS A 9 -12.69 -9.58 -15.84
N GLN A 10 -12.45 -8.33 -15.49
CA GLN A 10 -12.08 -7.97 -14.12
C GLN A 10 -13.28 -8.04 -13.17
N LEU A 11 -14.50 -7.75 -13.65
CA LEU A 11 -15.72 -7.93 -12.89
C LEU A 11 -15.96 -9.42 -12.60
N ASP A 12 -15.75 -10.31 -13.58
CA ASP A 12 -15.80 -11.77 -13.35
C ASP A 12 -14.90 -12.18 -12.19
N ARG A 13 -13.63 -11.76 -12.21
CA ARG A 13 -12.66 -12.09 -11.15
C ARG A 13 -13.10 -11.58 -9.77
N ILE A 14 -13.68 -10.38 -9.72
CA ILE A 14 -14.19 -9.78 -8.47
C ILE A 14 -15.36 -10.60 -7.93
N LEU A 15 -16.28 -11.02 -8.80
CA LEU A 15 -17.47 -11.79 -8.43
C LEU A 15 -17.14 -13.24 -8.07
N GLU A 16 -16.17 -13.86 -8.77
CA GLU A 16 -15.63 -15.19 -8.48
C GLU A 16 -14.93 -15.25 -7.11
N GLU A 17 -14.15 -14.21 -6.76
CA GLU A 17 -13.56 -14.07 -5.41
C GLU A 17 -14.64 -13.92 -4.33
N GLY A 18 -15.72 -13.22 -4.67
CA GLY A 18 -16.79 -12.81 -3.75
C GLY A 18 -16.47 -11.48 -3.06
N LEU A 19 -17.47 -10.58 -2.99
CA LEU A 19 -17.29 -9.22 -2.49
C LEU A 19 -16.81 -9.18 -1.04
N GLU A 20 -17.37 -10.01 -0.16
CA GLU A 20 -16.98 -10.06 1.26
C GLU A 20 -15.54 -10.52 1.43
N ASN A 21 -15.13 -11.57 0.70
CA ASN A 21 -13.75 -12.06 0.71
C ASN A 21 -12.79 -10.99 0.20
N ARG A 22 -13.17 -10.30 -0.88
CA ARG A 22 -12.37 -9.22 -1.44
C ARG A 22 -12.21 -8.08 -0.43
N PHE A 23 -13.29 -7.62 0.19
CA PHE A 23 -13.23 -6.57 1.21
C PHE A 23 -12.40 -6.99 2.42
N ALA A 24 -12.56 -8.23 2.89
CA ALA A 24 -11.77 -8.78 3.98
C ALA A 24 -10.27 -8.82 3.64
N ARG A 25 -9.89 -9.25 2.43
CA ARG A 25 -8.50 -9.26 1.96
C ARG A 25 -7.89 -7.86 1.95
N HIS A 26 -8.61 -6.87 1.42
CA HIS A 26 -8.16 -5.47 1.39
C HIS A 26 -8.01 -4.90 2.82
N ALA A 27 -8.97 -5.17 3.70
CA ALA A 27 -8.91 -4.77 5.10
C ALA A 27 -7.72 -5.42 5.84
N ALA A 28 -7.45 -6.70 5.60
CA ALA A 28 -6.31 -7.40 6.20
C ALA A 28 -4.97 -6.82 5.72
N MET A 29 -4.82 -6.56 4.42
CA MET A 29 -3.61 -5.96 3.85
C MET A 29 -3.35 -4.56 4.41
N SER A 30 -4.37 -3.70 4.40
CA SER A 30 -4.26 -2.34 4.94
C SER A 30 -3.95 -2.34 6.44
N LYS A 31 -4.56 -3.24 7.21
CA LYS A 31 -4.22 -3.42 8.62
C LYS A 31 -2.76 -3.83 8.82
N LYS A 32 -2.25 -4.79 8.06
CA LYS A 32 -0.85 -5.24 8.18
C LYS A 32 0.16 -4.12 7.91
N VAL A 33 -0.10 -3.30 6.89
CA VAL A 33 0.72 -2.11 6.61
C VAL A 33 0.65 -1.09 7.74
N GLN A 34 -0.54 -0.82 8.27
CA GLN A 34 -0.73 0.11 9.40
C GLN A 34 0.04 -0.38 10.64
N ASP A 35 -0.13 -1.66 11.00
CA ASP A 35 0.51 -2.27 12.18
C ASP A 35 2.04 -2.21 12.06
N PHE A 36 2.59 -2.51 10.87
CA PHE A 36 4.03 -2.37 10.62
C PHE A 36 4.50 -0.93 10.81
N CYS A 37 3.81 0.03 10.22
CA CYS A 37 4.21 1.44 10.30
C CYS A 37 4.17 1.94 11.74
N ILE A 38 3.10 1.65 12.48
CA ILE A 38 2.96 2.02 13.90
C ILE A 38 4.08 1.40 14.74
N ALA A 39 4.36 0.10 14.54
CA ALA A 39 5.42 -0.60 15.26
C ALA A 39 6.82 -0.02 15.00
N ASN A 40 7.01 0.66 13.86
CA ASN A 40 8.28 1.33 13.49
C ASN A 40 8.22 2.85 13.67
N GLY A 41 7.29 3.37 14.47
CA GLY A 41 7.22 4.79 14.82
C GLY A 41 6.67 5.73 13.74
N MET A 42 5.96 5.19 12.74
CA MET A 42 5.33 5.95 11.67
C MET A 42 3.81 5.85 11.76
N GLU A 43 3.16 6.95 12.12
CA GLU A 43 1.71 6.97 12.29
C GLU A 43 0.97 7.10 10.96
N PRO A 44 -0.12 6.34 10.75
CA PRO A 44 -1.07 6.62 9.68
C PRO A 44 -1.61 8.06 9.78
N LEU A 45 -1.73 8.73 8.63
CA LEU A 45 -2.15 10.13 8.57
C LEU A 45 -3.58 10.33 9.10
N ALA A 46 -4.49 9.43 8.74
CA ALA A 46 -5.88 9.49 9.15
C ALA A 46 -6.09 8.89 10.55
N LYS A 47 -7.00 9.49 11.33
CA LYS A 47 -7.48 8.93 12.59
C LYS A 47 -8.09 7.55 12.36
N GLU A 48 -7.98 6.67 13.35
CA GLU A 48 -8.35 5.24 13.26
C GLU A 48 -9.72 4.98 12.62
N ALA A 49 -10.76 5.67 13.06
CA ALA A 49 -12.12 5.52 12.54
C ALA A 49 -12.30 5.89 11.04
N TYR A 50 -11.33 6.60 10.45
CA TYR A 50 -11.38 7.08 9.06
C TYR A 50 -10.24 6.52 8.20
N ARG A 51 -9.52 5.51 8.67
CA ARG A 51 -8.44 4.90 7.89
C ARG A 51 -9.01 4.13 6.71
N SER A 52 -8.45 4.38 5.51
CA SER A 52 -8.85 3.67 4.31
C SER A 52 -8.38 2.21 4.35
N ARG A 53 -9.19 1.34 3.76
CA ARG A 53 -8.90 -0.10 3.58
C ARG A 53 -8.19 -0.43 2.27
N THR A 54 -8.00 0.56 1.40
CA THR A 54 -7.47 0.38 0.03
C THR A 54 -6.18 1.14 -0.21
N VAL A 55 -5.89 2.15 0.62
CA VAL A 55 -4.63 2.90 0.58
C VAL A 55 -4.27 3.36 2.00
N VAL A 56 -3.06 3.03 2.43
CA VAL A 56 -2.54 3.48 3.73
C VAL A 56 -1.64 4.68 3.48
N THR A 57 -2.07 5.84 3.96
CA THR A 57 -1.24 7.06 3.94
C THR A 57 -0.57 7.20 5.29
N VAL A 58 0.76 7.31 5.29
CA VAL A 58 1.59 7.27 6.49
C VAL A 58 2.42 8.55 6.57
N LYS A 59 2.58 9.10 7.77
CA LYS A 59 3.50 10.21 8.01
C LYS A 59 4.94 9.72 7.92
N ASN A 60 5.76 10.43 7.18
CA ASN A 60 7.17 10.10 6.97
C ASN A 60 8.03 10.58 8.16
N GLU A 61 7.73 10.10 9.36
CA GLU A 61 8.39 10.53 10.61
C GLU A 61 9.88 10.15 10.63
N LEU A 62 10.24 9.06 9.94
CA LEU A 62 11.63 8.63 9.74
C LEU A 62 12.38 9.45 8.68
N LYS A 63 11.71 10.44 8.05
CA LYS A 63 12.27 11.32 7.02
C LYS A 63 12.95 10.56 5.88
N TRP A 64 12.37 9.45 5.45
CA TRP A 64 12.88 8.71 4.31
C TRP A 64 12.90 9.58 3.06
N ASP A 65 13.99 9.49 2.30
CA ASP A 65 13.97 9.93 0.90
C ASP A 65 13.11 8.93 0.11
N ILE A 66 11.87 9.33 -0.18
CA ILE A 66 10.89 8.50 -0.90
C ILE A 66 11.35 8.19 -2.33
N SER A 67 12.19 9.04 -2.94
CA SER A 67 12.78 8.78 -4.25
C SER A 67 13.84 7.69 -4.16
N ALA A 68 14.74 7.77 -3.17
CA ALA A 68 15.74 6.74 -2.91
C ALA A 68 15.10 5.39 -2.55
N LEU A 69 14.10 5.41 -1.67
CA LEU A 69 13.31 4.23 -1.33
C LEU A 69 12.66 3.60 -2.57
N ASN A 70 12.03 4.40 -3.43
CA ASN A 70 11.44 3.88 -4.66
C ASN A 70 12.47 3.35 -5.65
N LYS A 71 13.67 3.93 -5.75
CA LYS A 71 14.76 3.36 -6.55
C LYS A 71 15.16 1.98 -6.02
N PHE A 72 15.30 1.85 -4.70
CA PHE A 72 15.57 0.57 -4.05
C PHE A 72 14.47 -0.46 -4.30
N LEU A 73 13.21 -0.11 -4.06
CA LEU A 73 12.06 -1.01 -4.26
C LEU A 73 11.87 -1.43 -5.72
N GLN A 74 12.20 -0.56 -6.68
CA GLN A 74 12.13 -0.90 -8.10
C GLN A 74 13.07 -2.03 -8.49
N THR A 75 14.24 -2.17 -7.84
CA THR A 75 15.12 -3.33 -8.03
C THR A 75 14.46 -4.65 -7.62
N ARG A 76 13.38 -4.58 -6.83
CA ARG A 76 12.57 -5.71 -6.36
C ARG A 76 11.19 -5.76 -7.03
N GLY A 77 10.98 -5.01 -8.12
CA GLY A 77 9.71 -4.96 -8.85
C GLY A 77 8.57 -4.24 -8.12
N MET A 78 8.88 -3.44 -7.09
CA MET A 78 7.88 -2.77 -6.26
C MET A 78 8.02 -1.25 -6.34
N ARG A 79 6.95 -0.54 -5.98
CA ARG A 79 6.98 0.91 -5.78
C ARG A 79 5.87 1.35 -4.84
N ILE A 80 6.09 2.48 -4.18
CA ILE A 80 5.08 3.19 -3.40
C ILE A 80 4.89 4.59 -3.97
N ALA A 81 3.81 5.25 -3.58
CA ALA A 81 3.58 6.62 -3.98
C ALA A 81 4.03 7.58 -2.87
N ASN A 82 4.53 8.74 -3.27
CA ASN A 82 4.73 9.87 -2.36
C ASN A 82 3.36 10.51 -2.02
N GLY A 83 3.35 11.38 -1.00
CA GLY A 83 2.32 12.37 -0.80
C GLY A 83 2.26 13.39 -1.95
N TYR A 84 1.22 14.20 -1.96
CA TYR A 84 1.00 15.23 -2.98
C TYR A 84 0.84 16.62 -2.38
N GLY A 85 1.14 17.65 -3.18
CA GLY A 85 0.94 19.04 -2.80
C GLY A 85 1.62 19.36 -1.47
N LYS A 86 0.84 19.90 -0.52
CA LYS A 86 1.32 20.33 0.80
C LYS A 86 1.85 19.21 1.70
N ILE A 87 1.53 17.94 1.38
CA ILE A 87 1.96 16.76 2.17
C ILE A 87 2.95 15.88 1.41
N LYS A 88 3.50 16.38 0.29
CA LYS A 88 4.60 15.72 -0.42
C LYS A 88 5.83 15.66 0.49
N ASP A 89 6.55 14.54 0.47
CA ASP A 89 7.75 14.23 1.27
C ASP A 89 7.50 14.14 2.79
N LEU A 90 6.43 14.76 3.29
CA LEU A 90 5.90 14.61 4.66
C LEU A 90 5.12 13.32 4.86
N THR A 91 4.61 12.73 3.78
CA THR A 91 3.82 11.49 3.81
C THR A 91 4.17 10.61 2.62
N TYR A 92 3.86 9.33 2.74
CA TYR A 92 3.86 8.38 1.62
C TYR A 92 2.62 7.51 1.67
N ARG A 93 2.34 6.81 0.57
CA ARG A 93 1.12 6.04 0.37
C ARG A 93 1.42 4.65 -0.15
N VAL A 94 0.87 3.66 0.53
CA VAL A 94 0.96 2.24 0.18
C VAL A 94 -0.41 1.79 -0.33
N ALA A 95 -0.46 1.31 -1.58
CA ALA A 95 -1.67 0.74 -2.15
C ALA A 95 -1.91 -0.67 -1.58
N THR A 96 -3.16 -0.94 -1.19
CA THR A 96 -3.63 -2.23 -0.69
C THR A 96 -4.93 -2.60 -1.41
N MET A 97 -4.92 -2.42 -2.74
CA MET A 97 -6.12 -2.48 -3.58
C MET A 97 -5.95 -3.23 -4.88
N GLY A 98 -7.08 -3.65 -5.46
CA GLY A 98 -7.10 -4.36 -6.72
C GLY A 98 -6.56 -5.77 -6.57
N GLU A 99 -5.58 -6.11 -7.41
CA GLU A 99 -4.98 -7.45 -7.47
C GLU A 99 -3.74 -7.60 -6.59
N THR A 100 -3.41 -6.61 -5.75
CA THR A 100 -2.39 -6.76 -4.72
C THR A 100 -2.77 -7.88 -3.75
N THR A 101 -1.80 -8.70 -3.39
CA THR A 101 -1.97 -9.85 -2.49
C THR A 101 -1.29 -9.60 -1.14
N MET A 102 -1.60 -10.44 -0.14
CA MET A 102 -0.91 -10.39 1.14
C MET A 102 0.59 -10.64 0.99
N GLU A 103 0.98 -11.51 0.05
CA GLU A 103 2.38 -11.78 -0.26
C GLU A 103 3.11 -10.55 -0.80
N ASP A 104 2.45 -9.74 -1.64
CA ASP A 104 3.03 -8.47 -2.12
C ASP A 104 3.26 -7.49 -0.98
N ILE A 105 2.34 -7.43 -0.01
CA ILE A 105 2.50 -6.63 1.20
C ILE A 105 3.69 -7.14 2.02
N ASP A 106 3.84 -8.45 2.18
CA ASP A 106 4.94 -9.04 2.94
C ASP A 106 6.30 -8.73 2.31
N LYS A 107 6.39 -8.86 0.97
CA LYS A 107 7.58 -8.46 0.22
C LYS A 107 7.88 -6.98 0.38
N LEU A 108 6.87 -6.12 0.33
CA LEU A 108 7.02 -4.67 0.49
C LEU A 108 7.54 -4.31 1.88
N LEU A 109 6.94 -4.87 2.93
CA LEU A 109 7.33 -4.60 4.32
C LEU A 109 8.74 -5.14 4.62
N ALA A 110 9.10 -6.30 4.07
CA ALA A 110 10.49 -6.77 4.10
C ALA A 110 11.44 -5.80 3.38
N GLY A 111 11.03 -5.25 2.24
CA GLY A 111 11.77 -4.19 1.55
C GLY A 111 11.97 -2.93 2.41
N PHE A 112 10.94 -2.49 3.14
CA PHE A 112 11.07 -1.39 4.09
C PHE A 112 12.07 -1.71 5.20
N ALA A 113 11.97 -2.91 5.80
CA ALA A 113 12.87 -3.36 6.85
C ALA A 113 14.33 -3.42 6.38
N ASP A 114 14.57 -3.83 5.14
CA ASP A 114 15.91 -3.86 4.55
C ASP A 114 16.44 -2.45 4.24
N PHE A 115 15.58 -1.54 3.77
CA PHE A 115 15.95 -0.15 3.52
C PHE A 115 16.33 0.59 4.81
N MET A 116 15.65 0.30 5.93
CA MET A 116 15.95 0.89 7.24
C MET A 116 17.31 0.48 7.82
N LYS A 117 17.93 -0.60 7.33
CA LYS A 117 19.22 -1.11 7.82
C LYS A 117 20.42 -0.52 7.06
N GLN A 118 20.18 0.28 6.04
CA GLN A 118 21.23 0.90 5.22
C GLN A 118 21.85 2.10 5.91
#